data_AF-A0A142WUS9-F1
#
_entry.id   AF-A0A142WUS9-F1
#
_cell.length_a   1.000
_cell.length_b   1.000
_cell.length_c   1.000
_cell.angle_alpha   90.00
_cell.angle_beta   90.00
_cell.angle_gamma   90.00
#
_symmetry.space_group_name_H-M   'P 1'
#
loop_
_entity.id
_entity.type
_entity.pdbx_description
1 polymer ?
#
loop_
_entity_poly.entity_id
_entity_poly.type
_entity_poly.pdbx_seq_one_letter_code
_entity_poly.pdbx_strand_id
1 'polypeptide(L)'
;MPRVKRFCPFLSGSLLVWLVVLSLGLGPAGDRETAAQETPPAAAAEPAEPKPAGEQIAPPGTADGAPAPRIPTIPIDESGNRRVWDPDHVDDFSLVDQNGKTVTRQDLLGRPWVVSFIFTRCVEQCPAMCARIRGLIKDLDVEKTKYPYDARFVTITVDAEHDTPQNMKGFAQIYSPDNEWLFLTGTKDEISRLIREGFKVPFWRQKDAPPGMEFAHDMHLIHVDKEGKVLGWYDGRVDEEFKDLKLVLQGRRETPEENKPAVKGTALPGAGTPTTAPPLAGGTVPAWVERLPTTNAGLNGLSTLLLLGGLIAIKGRNVPLHKRLMVTAFLVSIAFLVTYLTYHFALQHYTGSSSKRFAGTGTPLIVYRTILFSHIILAAVVPILASITLYRGFREQWIAHRRIAKVTFPIWLYVSVTGVIIYWMLYLGPWGDPRLG
;
A
#
# COMPACT_ATOMS: atom_id res chain seq x y z
N MET A 1 33.06 -3.63 -47.95
CA MET A 1 33.28 -3.99 -46.53
C MET A 1 31.93 -4.00 -45.81
N PRO A 2 31.61 -5.04 -45.01
CA PRO A 2 30.23 -5.43 -44.75
C PRO A 2 29.59 -4.73 -43.54
N ARG A 3 28.27 -4.60 -43.59
CA ARG A 3 27.38 -3.97 -42.60
C ARG A 3 27.43 -4.69 -41.24
N VAL A 4 27.81 -3.98 -40.19
CA VAL A 4 27.68 -4.41 -38.80
C VAL A 4 26.20 -4.29 -38.38
N LYS A 5 25.52 -5.42 -38.20
CA LYS A 5 24.20 -5.47 -37.55
C LYS A 5 24.40 -5.32 -36.04
N ARG A 6 23.78 -4.31 -35.43
CA ARG A 6 23.65 -4.18 -33.97
C ARG A 6 22.75 -5.30 -33.43
N PHE A 7 23.31 -6.14 -32.57
CA PHE A 7 22.55 -7.06 -31.73
C PHE A 7 22.01 -6.30 -30.51
N CYS A 8 20.73 -6.47 -30.22
CA CYS A 8 20.03 -5.95 -29.05
C CYS A 8 19.63 -7.17 -28.19
N PRO A 9 19.93 -7.24 -26.89
CA PRO A 9 19.35 -8.27 -26.03
C PRO A 9 18.22 -7.66 -25.20
N PHE A 10 16.97 -7.89 -25.63
CA PHE A 10 15.81 -7.89 -24.74
C PHE A 10 15.66 -9.31 -24.18
N LEU A 11 16.13 -9.56 -22.96
CA LEU A 11 15.78 -10.74 -22.19
C LEU A 11 14.44 -10.47 -21.49
N SER A 12 13.35 -11.00 -22.06
CA SER A 12 12.05 -11.07 -21.38
C SER A 12 12.07 -12.25 -20.39
N GLY A 13 11.41 -12.07 -19.24
CA GLY A 13 11.38 -12.98 -18.09
C GLY A 13 10.74 -14.37 -18.30
N SER A 14 10.75 -14.92 -19.51
CA SER A 14 10.27 -16.28 -19.80
C SER A 14 11.36 -17.35 -19.77
N LEU A 15 12.66 -16.99 -19.74
CA LEU A 15 13.73 -18.00 -19.78
C LEU A 15 13.89 -18.81 -18.47
N LEU A 16 13.53 -18.24 -17.32
CA LEU A 16 13.68 -18.92 -16.02
C LEU A 16 12.70 -20.10 -15.88
N VAL A 17 11.51 -19.99 -16.48
CA VAL A 17 10.48 -21.05 -16.48
C VAL A 17 10.92 -22.21 -17.38
N TRP A 18 11.56 -21.93 -18.52
CA TRP A 18 12.01 -22.95 -19.45
C TRP A 18 13.28 -23.69 -19.00
N LEU A 19 14.20 -23.02 -18.29
CA LEU A 19 15.38 -23.67 -17.70
C LEU A 19 15.02 -24.69 -16.61
N VAL A 20 13.91 -24.48 -15.88
CA VAL A 20 13.42 -25.45 -14.89
C VAL A 20 12.72 -26.64 -15.56
N VAL A 21 11.97 -26.42 -16.64
CA VAL A 21 11.29 -27.49 -17.39
C VAL A 21 12.29 -28.42 -18.09
N LEU A 22 13.39 -27.90 -18.63
CA LEU A 22 14.43 -28.72 -19.28
C LEU A 22 15.26 -29.57 -18.30
N SER A 23 15.25 -29.25 -17.00
CA SER A 23 15.90 -30.07 -15.96
C SER A 23 15.07 -31.27 -15.48
N LEU A 24 13.82 -31.41 -15.94
CA LEU A 24 12.90 -32.48 -15.54
C LEU A 24 12.90 -33.71 -16.48
N GLY A 25 13.63 -33.70 -17.60
CA GLY A 25 13.89 -34.91 -18.40
C GLY A 25 12.65 -35.63 -18.94
N LEU A 26 11.56 -34.92 -19.22
CA LEU A 26 10.35 -35.50 -19.81
C LEU A 26 10.41 -35.35 -21.33
N GLY A 27 10.80 -36.43 -22.03
CA GLY A 27 10.59 -36.59 -23.47
C GLY A 27 9.14 -37.05 -23.78
N PRO A 28 8.64 -36.88 -25.02
CA PRO A 28 7.27 -37.21 -25.36
C PRO A 28 7.14 -38.70 -25.65
N ALA A 29 6.08 -39.33 -25.13
CA ALA A 29 5.70 -40.70 -25.44
C ALA A 29 4.29 -40.72 -26.05
N GLY A 30 4.27 -40.99 -27.36
CA GLY A 30 3.40 -41.92 -28.10
C GLY A 30 1.92 -42.04 -27.78
N ASP A 31 1.13 -41.81 -28.82
CA ASP A 31 -0.31 -42.05 -28.96
C ASP A 31 -0.76 -43.45 -28.51
N ARG A 32 -1.95 -43.53 -27.90
CA ARG A 32 -2.84 -44.70 -28.00
C ARG A 32 -4.29 -44.30 -27.76
N GLU A 33 -5.13 -44.86 -28.63
CA GLU A 33 -6.52 -44.55 -28.92
C GLU A 33 -7.49 -45.52 -28.21
N THR A 34 -8.75 -45.10 -28.06
CA THR A 34 -9.99 -45.86 -27.73
C THR A 34 -10.16 -46.33 -26.26
N ALA A 35 -11.34 -46.34 -25.64
CA ALA A 35 -12.71 -46.39 -26.15
C ALA A 35 -13.72 -45.72 -25.17
N ALA A 36 -14.88 -45.37 -25.73
CA ALA A 36 -16.03 -44.76 -25.07
C ALA A 36 -16.88 -45.76 -24.25
N GLN A 37 -17.60 -45.24 -23.25
CA GLN A 37 -18.76 -45.90 -22.64
C GLN A 37 -19.86 -44.86 -22.37
N GLU A 38 -21.07 -45.23 -22.78
CA GLU A 38 -22.30 -44.45 -22.84
C GLU A 38 -23.01 -44.32 -21.47
N THR A 39 -23.77 -43.24 -21.31
CA THR A 39 -24.69 -42.98 -20.18
C THR A 39 -26.15 -42.97 -20.67
N PRO A 40 -27.12 -43.60 -19.95
CA PRO A 40 -28.54 -43.52 -20.28
C PRO A 40 -29.25 -42.25 -19.72
N PRO A 41 -30.48 -41.94 -20.18
CA PRO A 41 -30.96 -40.57 -20.35
C PRO A 41 -31.77 -39.97 -19.19
N ALA A 42 -31.85 -38.65 -19.24
CA ALA A 42 -32.61 -37.76 -18.38
C ALA A 42 -34.13 -37.84 -18.60
N ALA A 43 -34.89 -37.71 -17.52
CA ALA A 43 -36.33 -37.46 -17.53
C ALA A 43 -36.62 -35.98 -17.28
N ALA A 44 -37.51 -35.43 -18.11
CA ALA A 44 -37.91 -34.04 -18.20
C ALA A 44 -38.88 -33.60 -17.08
N ALA A 45 -38.83 -32.32 -16.74
CA ALA A 45 -39.93 -31.58 -16.11
C ALA A 45 -40.07 -30.22 -16.81
N GLU A 46 -41.31 -29.85 -17.12
CA GLU A 46 -41.77 -28.76 -17.98
C GLU A 46 -41.51 -27.33 -17.44
N PRO A 47 -41.52 -26.31 -18.35
CA PRO A 47 -41.25 -24.91 -18.03
C PRO A 47 -42.50 -24.14 -17.55
N ALA A 48 -42.31 -23.21 -16.62
CA ALA A 48 -43.35 -22.25 -16.20
C ALA A 48 -43.34 -20.99 -17.09
N GLU A 49 -44.54 -20.55 -17.48
CA GLU A 49 -44.84 -19.41 -18.35
C GLU A 49 -44.51 -18.00 -17.78
N PRO A 50 -44.35 -16.98 -18.64
CA PRO A 50 -43.88 -15.64 -18.27
C PRO A 50 -45.01 -14.71 -17.81
N LYS A 51 -44.71 -13.83 -16.84
CA LYS A 51 -45.58 -12.71 -16.43
C LYS A 51 -45.43 -11.49 -17.38
N PRO A 52 -46.48 -10.67 -17.54
CA PRO A 52 -46.61 -9.71 -18.63
C PRO A 52 -45.84 -8.39 -18.40
N ALA A 53 -45.59 -7.74 -19.52
CA ALA A 53 -44.83 -6.52 -19.70
C ALA A 53 -45.42 -5.30 -18.97
N GLY A 54 -44.53 -4.54 -18.32
CA GLY A 54 -44.76 -3.16 -17.90
C GLY A 54 -43.54 -2.32 -18.31
N GLU A 55 -43.79 -1.39 -19.24
CA GLU A 55 -43.01 -0.20 -19.58
C GLU A 55 -41.47 -0.32 -19.64
N GLN A 56 -40.95 -0.62 -20.83
CA GLN A 56 -39.55 -0.33 -21.17
C GLN A 56 -39.38 1.18 -21.35
N ILE A 57 -38.87 1.87 -20.33
CA ILE A 57 -38.18 3.14 -20.55
C ILE A 57 -36.83 2.79 -21.19
N ALA A 58 -36.67 3.17 -22.46
CA ALA A 58 -35.44 3.01 -23.20
C ALA A 58 -34.25 3.62 -22.44
N PRO A 59 -33.06 2.97 -22.42
CA PRO A 59 -31.86 3.62 -21.91
C PRO A 59 -31.56 4.84 -22.80
N PRO A 60 -31.30 6.03 -22.23
CA PRO A 60 -30.69 7.10 -23.00
C PRO A 60 -29.38 6.58 -23.57
N GLY A 61 -29.24 6.70 -24.88
CA GLY A 61 -28.07 6.29 -25.63
C GLY A 61 -26.78 6.86 -25.06
N THR A 62 -25.72 6.09 -25.29
CA THR A 62 -24.32 6.42 -25.06
C THR A 62 -23.92 7.76 -25.71
N ALA A 63 -23.64 8.74 -24.86
CA ALA A 63 -22.74 9.89 -25.05
C ALA A 63 -22.55 10.43 -23.63
N ASP A 64 -21.39 10.52 -22.99
CA ASP A 64 -20.00 10.58 -23.43
C ASP A 64 -19.13 9.80 -22.44
N GLY A 65 -17.95 9.38 -22.88
CA GLY A 65 -16.92 8.77 -22.02
C GLY A 65 -16.47 9.72 -20.91
N ALA A 66 -17.18 9.70 -19.79
CA ALA A 66 -16.74 10.37 -18.57
C ALA A 66 -15.53 9.59 -18.01
N PRO A 67 -14.37 10.24 -17.80
CA PRO A 67 -13.22 9.58 -17.23
C PRO A 67 -13.55 9.10 -15.81
N ALA A 68 -12.94 7.98 -15.41
CA ALA A 68 -12.89 7.53 -14.03
C ALA A 68 -12.62 8.73 -13.10
N PRO A 69 -13.20 8.77 -11.88
CA PRO A 69 -12.94 9.86 -10.95
C PRO A 69 -11.44 9.94 -10.75
N ARG A 70 -10.84 10.99 -11.32
CA ARG A 70 -9.45 11.32 -11.08
C ARG A 70 -9.37 11.47 -9.56
N ILE A 71 -8.43 10.78 -8.93
CA ILE A 71 -7.82 11.30 -7.70
C ILE A 71 -7.65 12.79 -7.99
N PRO A 72 -8.19 13.73 -7.21
CA PRO A 72 -7.92 15.13 -7.44
C PRO A 72 -6.39 15.25 -7.40
N THR A 73 -5.78 15.33 -8.58
CA THR A 73 -4.49 15.97 -8.72
C THR A 73 -4.74 17.31 -8.08
N ILE A 74 -4.02 17.57 -6.99
CA ILE A 74 -3.91 18.88 -6.35
C ILE A 74 -4.05 19.91 -7.48
N PRO A 75 -4.99 20.87 -7.40
CA PRO A 75 -5.14 21.86 -8.46
C PRO A 75 -3.81 22.61 -8.58
N ILE A 76 -2.97 22.17 -9.51
CA ILE A 76 -2.09 23.04 -10.25
C ILE A 76 -3.05 24.01 -10.93
N ASP A 77 -2.84 25.31 -10.70
CA ASP A 77 -3.57 26.31 -11.48
C ASP A 77 -3.33 26.06 -12.99
N GLU A 78 -4.11 26.69 -13.85
CA GLU A 78 -3.98 26.54 -15.31
C GLU A 78 -2.57 26.92 -15.84
N SER A 79 -1.69 27.42 -14.98
CA SER A 79 -0.30 27.80 -15.24
C SER A 79 0.74 26.80 -14.72
N GLY A 80 0.33 25.71 -14.06
CA GLY A 80 1.24 24.67 -13.56
C GLY A 80 1.97 25.03 -12.26
N ASN A 81 1.50 26.01 -11.49
CA ASN A 81 2.16 26.39 -10.24
C ASN A 81 1.93 25.38 -9.11
N ARG A 82 2.99 25.12 -8.34
CA ARG A 82 2.91 24.50 -7.00
C ARG A 82 1.94 25.30 -6.13
N ARG A 83 1.35 24.65 -5.11
CA ARG A 83 0.33 25.19 -4.19
C ARG A 83 0.52 26.69 -3.94
N VAL A 84 -0.36 27.51 -4.52
CA VAL A 84 -0.35 28.96 -4.31
C VAL A 84 -0.82 29.22 -2.88
N TRP A 85 0.13 29.53 -2.01
CA TRP A 85 -0.14 29.94 -0.65
C TRP A 85 -0.12 31.48 -0.60
N ASP A 86 -1.29 32.07 -0.44
CA ASP A 86 -1.50 33.52 -0.40
C ASP A 86 -2.28 33.86 0.88
N PRO A 87 -1.66 33.58 2.03
CA PRO A 87 -1.44 34.66 3.01
C PRO A 87 -0.02 34.73 3.62
N ASP A 88 0.40 35.93 4.04
CA ASP A 88 1.64 36.18 4.80
C ASP A 88 1.73 35.35 6.11
N HIS A 89 0.57 34.94 6.66
CA HIS A 89 0.45 34.15 7.88
C HIS A 89 -0.77 33.20 7.83
N VAL A 90 -0.78 32.14 8.63
CA VAL A 90 -1.98 31.29 8.84
C VAL A 90 -3.13 32.14 9.41
N ASP A 91 -4.37 31.87 8.99
CA ASP A 91 -5.56 32.56 9.48
C ASP A 91 -5.73 32.45 11.00
N ASP A 92 -6.46 33.40 11.58
CA ASP A 92 -6.83 33.35 12.99
C ASP A 92 -7.81 32.19 13.27
N PHE A 93 -7.55 31.50 14.37
CA PHE A 93 -8.35 30.38 14.88
C PHE A 93 -8.38 30.39 16.42
N SER A 94 -9.40 29.75 16.98
CA SER A 94 -9.57 29.54 18.42
C SER A 94 -10.06 28.11 18.67
N LEU A 95 -9.11 27.18 18.78
CA LEU A 95 -9.38 25.77 19.00
C LEU A 95 -9.28 25.40 20.48
N VAL A 96 -9.57 24.15 20.80
CA VAL A 96 -9.50 23.58 22.14
C VAL A 96 -8.50 22.42 22.13
N ASP A 97 -7.58 22.40 23.09
CA ASP A 97 -6.61 21.32 23.24
C ASP A 97 -7.20 20.07 23.92
N GLN A 98 -6.39 19.01 23.99
CA GLN A 98 -6.77 17.75 24.62
C GLN A 98 -7.09 17.85 26.12
N ASN A 99 -6.75 18.96 26.77
CA ASN A 99 -7.04 19.21 28.18
C ASN A 99 -8.22 20.19 28.38
N GLY A 100 -8.87 20.62 27.31
CA GLY A 100 -9.99 21.55 27.35
C GLY A 100 -9.58 23.02 27.42
N LYS A 101 -8.29 23.34 27.24
CA LYS A 101 -7.80 24.71 27.22
C LYS A 101 -7.96 25.30 25.82
N THR A 102 -8.44 26.54 25.73
CA THR A 102 -8.46 27.29 24.48
C THR A 102 -7.04 27.59 24.01
N VAL A 103 -6.77 27.32 22.73
CA VAL A 103 -5.51 27.61 22.03
C VAL A 103 -5.83 28.38 20.77
N THR A 104 -5.25 29.57 20.65
CA THR A 104 -5.39 30.46 19.51
C THR A 104 -4.11 30.50 18.68
N ARG A 105 -4.17 31.07 17.46
CA ARG A 105 -2.97 31.37 16.67
C ARG A 105 -1.97 32.21 17.48
N GLN A 106 -2.46 33.20 18.23
CA GLN A 106 -1.64 34.11 19.02
C GLN A 106 -0.82 33.37 20.10
N ASP A 107 -1.37 32.30 20.67
CA ASP A 107 -0.68 31.46 21.67
C ASP A 107 0.49 30.65 21.08
N LEU A 108 0.52 30.50 19.75
CA LEU A 108 1.58 29.80 19.02
C LEU A 108 2.65 30.75 18.46
N LEU A 109 2.40 32.06 18.42
CA LEU A 109 3.38 33.04 17.97
C LEU A 109 4.57 33.17 18.94
N GLY A 110 5.66 33.73 18.44
CA GLY A 110 6.92 33.88 19.17
C GLY A 110 7.79 32.63 19.17
N ARG A 111 7.27 31.48 18.71
CA ARG A 111 8.01 30.23 18.54
C ARG A 111 7.63 29.56 17.21
N PRO A 112 8.58 28.97 16.47
CA PRO A 112 8.24 28.14 15.32
C PRO A 112 7.35 26.97 15.75
N TRP A 113 6.57 26.44 14.82
CA TRP A 113 5.72 25.30 15.08
C TRP A 113 5.51 24.43 13.84
N VAL A 114 5.26 23.14 14.07
CA VAL A 114 4.98 22.16 13.04
C VAL A 114 3.56 21.66 13.25
N VAL A 115 2.73 21.79 12.22
CA VAL A 115 1.35 21.32 12.25
C VAL A 115 1.16 20.05 11.40
N SER A 116 0.34 19.14 11.91
CA SER A 116 -0.14 17.95 11.21
C SER A 116 -1.66 17.80 11.34
N PHE A 117 -2.28 17.01 10.47
CA PHE A 117 -3.71 16.74 10.49
C PHE A 117 -3.96 15.24 10.68
N ILE A 118 -4.95 14.86 11.50
CA ILE A 118 -5.32 13.45 11.75
C ILE A 118 -6.82 13.29 11.98
N PHE A 119 -7.29 12.06 12.21
CA PHE A 119 -8.49 11.82 13.01
C PHE A 119 -8.27 10.58 13.90
N THR A 120 -8.81 10.59 15.13
CA THR A 120 -8.39 9.61 16.17
C THR A 120 -8.78 8.17 15.86
N ARG A 121 -9.84 7.98 15.06
CA ARG A 121 -10.32 6.65 14.65
C ARG A 121 -9.53 6.04 13.50
N CYS A 122 -8.58 6.78 12.92
CA CYS A 122 -7.78 6.27 11.82
C CYS A 122 -6.97 5.04 12.25
N VAL A 123 -7.12 3.94 11.51
CA VAL A 123 -6.56 2.63 11.90
C VAL A 123 -5.11 2.39 11.47
N GLU A 124 -4.56 3.22 10.57
CA GLU A 124 -3.26 2.95 9.96
C GLU A 124 -2.37 4.20 9.86
N GLN A 125 -2.75 5.16 9.00
CA GLN A 125 -1.84 6.24 8.62
C GLN A 125 -1.60 7.26 9.73
N CYS A 126 -2.64 7.66 10.48
CA CYS A 126 -2.46 8.63 11.57
C CYS A 126 -1.61 8.09 12.72
N PRO A 127 -1.82 6.85 13.23
CA PRO A 127 -0.92 6.25 14.22
C PRO A 127 0.53 6.16 13.75
N ALA A 128 0.76 5.75 12.50
CA ALA A 128 2.11 5.65 11.94
C ALA A 128 2.79 7.03 11.84
N MET A 129 2.07 8.05 11.37
CA MET A 129 2.56 9.42 11.34
C MET A 129 2.91 9.93 12.74
N CYS A 130 2.03 9.70 13.71
CA CYS A 130 2.24 10.18 15.07
C CYS A 130 3.45 9.54 15.76
N ALA A 131 3.68 8.24 15.50
CA ALA A 131 4.88 7.55 15.96
C ALA A 131 6.16 8.15 15.37
N ARG A 132 6.13 8.54 14.09
CA ARG A 132 7.28 9.20 13.42
C ARG A 132 7.56 10.58 13.99
N ILE A 133 6.53 11.41 14.20
CA ILE A 133 6.68 12.73 14.83
C ILE A 133 7.23 12.59 16.25
N ARG A 134 6.75 11.64 17.06
CA ARG A 134 7.32 11.35 18.39
C ARG A 134 8.80 10.98 18.31
N GLY A 135 9.18 10.17 17.32
CA GLY A 135 10.59 9.85 17.04
C GLY A 135 11.41 11.09 16.74
N LEU A 136 10.91 11.97 15.87
CA LEU A 136 11.53 13.25 15.53
C LEU A 136 11.73 14.15 16.76
N ILE A 137 10.69 14.32 17.61
CA ILE A 137 10.78 15.12 18.83
C ILE A 137 11.90 14.58 19.74
N LYS A 138 11.92 13.27 19.98
CA LYS A 138 12.95 12.63 20.79
C LYS A 138 14.36 12.85 20.23
N ASP A 139 14.50 12.72 18.92
CA ASP A 139 15.76 12.95 18.21
C ASP A 139 16.25 14.40 18.35
N LEU A 140 15.33 15.36 18.23
CA LEU A 140 15.61 16.77 18.44
C LEU A 140 16.04 17.04 19.89
N ASP A 141 15.38 16.45 20.88
CA ASP A 141 15.74 16.58 22.30
C ASP A 141 17.12 16.01 22.62
N VAL A 142 17.46 14.83 22.09
CA VAL A 142 18.77 14.21 22.28
C VAL A 142 19.90 15.11 21.74
N GLU A 143 19.65 15.78 20.61
CA GLU A 143 20.63 16.65 19.95
C GLU A 143 20.57 18.12 20.40
N LYS A 144 19.61 18.50 21.24
CA LYS A 144 19.29 19.89 21.60
C LYS A 144 20.46 20.69 22.18
N THR A 145 21.37 20.02 22.90
CA THR A 145 22.58 20.65 23.45
C THR A 145 23.58 21.05 22.37
N LYS A 146 23.61 20.31 21.27
CA LYS A 146 24.51 20.54 20.13
C LYS A 146 23.86 21.43 19.07
N TYR A 147 22.57 21.22 18.83
CA TYR A 147 21.77 21.94 17.86
C TYR A 147 20.45 22.37 18.51
N PRO A 148 20.40 23.58 19.08
CA PRO A 148 19.19 24.09 19.71
C PRO A 148 18.02 24.11 18.73
N TYR A 149 16.84 23.73 19.22
CA TYR A 149 15.58 23.89 18.52
C TYR A 149 14.53 24.36 19.54
N ASP A 150 13.53 25.12 19.07
CA ASP A 150 12.44 25.62 19.91
C ASP A 150 11.08 25.57 19.21
N ALA A 151 10.86 24.50 18.44
CA ALA A 151 9.61 24.32 17.70
C ALA A 151 8.55 23.60 18.54
N ARG A 152 7.31 24.08 18.49
CA ARG A 152 6.15 23.37 19.02
C ARG A 152 5.59 22.38 18.01
N PHE A 153 5.02 21.28 18.47
CA PHE A 153 4.27 20.36 17.62
C PHE A 153 2.78 20.48 17.91
N VAL A 154 2.00 20.57 16.83
CA VAL A 154 0.55 20.77 16.88
C VAL A 154 -0.12 19.78 15.92
N THR A 155 -1.15 19.10 16.39
CA THR A 155 -1.94 18.17 15.59
C THR A 155 -3.40 18.57 15.65
N ILE A 156 -4.01 18.78 14.49
CA ILE A 156 -5.40 19.24 14.37
C ILE A 156 -6.25 18.10 13.79
N THR A 157 -7.40 17.80 14.40
CA THR A 157 -8.31 16.79 13.85
C THR A 157 -8.99 17.26 12.56
N VAL A 158 -9.29 16.35 11.64
CA VAL A 158 -10.21 16.54 10.49
C VAL A 158 -11.64 16.06 10.80
N ASP A 159 -11.87 15.38 11.93
CA ASP A 159 -13.13 14.75 12.34
C ASP A 159 -13.65 15.33 13.65
N ALA A 160 -13.83 16.64 13.69
CA ALA A 160 -14.22 17.40 14.88
C ALA A 160 -15.55 16.94 15.52
N GLU A 161 -16.43 16.29 14.75
CA GLU A 161 -17.70 15.74 15.24
C GLU A 161 -17.48 14.57 16.22
N HIS A 162 -16.36 13.85 16.10
CA HIS A 162 -16.05 12.68 16.93
C HIS A 162 -14.83 12.89 17.81
N ASP A 163 -13.87 13.68 17.35
CA ASP A 163 -12.63 13.95 18.05
C ASP A 163 -12.84 15.06 19.08
N THR A 164 -13.66 14.78 20.10
CA THR A 164 -13.85 15.64 21.28
C THR A 164 -12.51 15.81 22.03
N PRO A 165 -12.36 16.83 22.91
CA PRO A 165 -11.16 16.99 23.72
C PRO A 165 -10.78 15.71 24.48
N GLN A 166 -11.77 14.96 24.98
CA GLN A 166 -11.56 13.69 25.68
C GLN A 166 -11.01 12.59 24.76
N ASN A 167 -11.53 12.47 23.53
CA ASN A 167 -11.03 11.48 22.56
C ASN A 167 -9.61 11.85 22.08
N MET A 168 -9.38 13.15 21.82
CA MET A 168 -8.05 13.67 21.51
C MET A 168 -7.08 13.41 22.65
N LYS A 169 -7.50 13.52 23.92
CA LYS A 169 -6.68 13.19 25.09
C LYS A 169 -6.29 11.73 25.15
N GLY A 170 -7.25 10.82 24.94
CA GLY A 170 -6.99 9.38 24.90
C GLY A 170 -5.98 9.02 23.82
N PHE A 171 -6.09 9.63 22.64
CA PHE A 171 -5.15 9.45 21.54
C PHE A 171 -3.77 10.05 21.85
N ALA A 172 -3.74 11.29 22.36
CA ALA A 172 -2.52 12.04 22.66
C ALA A 172 -1.66 11.35 23.72
N GLN A 173 -2.27 10.68 24.72
CA GLN A 173 -1.54 9.97 25.78
C GLN A 173 -0.57 8.89 25.24
N ILE A 174 -0.83 8.33 24.06
CA ILE A 174 0.04 7.35 23.41
C ILE A 174 1.33 8.02 22.89
N TYR A 175 1.23 9.26 22.42
CA TYR A 175 2.29 9.93 21.65
C TYR A 175 2.94 11.13 22.34
N SER A 176 2.30 11.74 23.34
CA SER A 176 2.82 12.84 24.17
C SER A 176 2.20 12.79 25.57
N PRO A 177 2.61 11.84 26.42
CA PRO A 177 2.11 11.73 27.80
C PRO A 177 2.55 12.90 28.70
N ASP A 178 3.56 13.64 28.27
CA ASP A 178 4.13 14.85 28.87
C ASP A 178 3.38 16.14 28.50
N ASN A 179 2.44 16.09 27.55
CA ASN A 179 1.69 17.24 27.01
C ASN A 179 2.57 18.32 26.34
N GLU A 180 3.76 17.97 25.85
CA GLU A 180 4.58 18.92 25.06
C GLU A 180 4.04 19.13 23.64
N TRP A 181 3.28 18.15 23.13
CA TRP A 181 2.61 18.19 21.83
C TRP A 181 1.13 18.50 22.01
N LEU A 182 0.66 19.56 21.33
CA LEU A 182 -0.74 19.97 21.35
C LEU A 182 -1.58 19.16 20.37
N PHE A 183 -2.72 18.67 20.83
CA PHE A 183 -3.73 17.97 20.03
C PHE A 183 -5.03 18.76 20.09
N LEU A 184 -5.39 19.40 18.97
CA LEU A 184 -6.44 20.41 18.90
C LEU A 184 -7.69 19.89 18.18
N THR A 185 -8.83 20.33 18.68
CA THR A 185 -10.16 20.13 18.08
C THR A 185 -10.99 21.41 18.22
N GLY A 186 -12.17 21.43 17.60
CA GLY A 186 -13.05 22.61 17.60
C GLY A 186 -14.40 22.28 17.01
N THR A 187 -15.07 23.29 16.46
CA THR A 187 -16.30 23.04 15.69
C THR A 187 -15.96 22.53 14.30
N LYS A 188 -16.87 21.74 13.70
CA LYS A 188 -16.72 21.23 12.34
C LYS A 188 -16.44 22.34 11.31
N ASP A 189 -17.17 23.44 11.42
CA ASP A 189 -17.06 24.56 10.48
C ASP A 189 -15.73 25.30 10.65
N GLU A 190 -15.29 25.54 11.89
CA GLU A 190 -14.00 26.17 12.17
C GLU A 190 -12.83 25.30 11.70
N ILE A 191 -12.86 24.00 12.00
CA ILE A 191 -11.84 23.05 11.54
C ILE A 191 -11.83 22.98 10.01
N SER A 192 -13.00 22.87 9.38
CA SER A 192 -13.09 22.78 7.92
C SER A 192 -12.54 24.03 7.23
N ARG A 193 -12.90 25.21 7.75
CA ARG A 193 -12.40 26.52 7.29
C ARG A 193 -10.89 26.62 7.49
N LEU A 194 -10.39 26.35 8.69
CA LEU A 194 -8.97 26.44 9.01
C LEU A 194 -8.13 25.52 8.11
N ILE A 195 -8.56 24.28 7.88
CA ILE A 195 -7.79 23.33 7.08
C ILE A 195 -7.82 23.71 5.59
N ARG A 196 -8.98 24.08 5.04
CA ARG A 196 -9.13 24.40 3.61
C ARG A 196 -8.65 25.79 3.23
N GLU A 197 -8.95 26.78 4.06
CA GLU A 197 -8.68 28.18 3.78
C GLU A 197 -7.39 28.62 4.46
N GLY A 198 -7.23 28.30 5.73
CA GLY A 198 -6.04 28.67 6.50
C GLY A 198 -4.82 27.86 6.09
N PHE A 199 -4.95 26.54 5.91
CA PHE A 199 -3.87 25.61 5.55
C PHE A 199 -3.87 25.13 4.11
N LYS A 200 -4.85 25.51 3.28
CA LYS A 200 -4.94 25.06 1.88
C LYS A 200 -4.76 23.54 1.71
N VAL A 201 -5.12 22.76 2.73
CA VAL A 201 -5.03 21.30 2.74
C VAL A 201 -6.35 20.74 2.22
N PRO A 202 -6.33 19.99 1.10
CA PRO A 202 -7.53 19.30 0.67
C PRO A 202 -7.81 18.14 1.64
N PHE A 203 -9.04 18.10 2.15
CA PHE A 203 -9.56 16.93 2.85
C PHE A 203 -11.00 16.66 2.41
N TRP A 204 -11.45 15.43 2.50
CA TRP A 204 -12.84 15.08 2.23
C TRP A 204 -13.24 13.84 3.01
N ARG A 205 -14.52 13.77 3.37
CA ARG A 205 -15.10 12.56 3.90
C ARG A 205 -15.36 11.60 2.74
N GLN A 206 -14.88 10.38 2.87
CA GLN A 206 -15.09 9.32 1.90
C GLN A 206 -16.48 8.72 2.11
N LYS A 207 -17.29 8.72 1.06
CA LYS A 207 -18.59 8.07 1.06
C LYS A 207 -18.38 6.55 1.12
N ASP A 208 -19.14 5.87 1.99
CA ASP A 208 -19.09 4.42 2.17
C ASP A 208 -17.72 3.86 2.63
N ALA A 209 -16.89 4.70 3.25
CA ALA A 209 -15.61 4.27 3.80
C ALA A 209 -15.76 3.33 5.00
N PRO A 210 -14.90 2.30 5.13
CA PRO A 210 -14.83 1.47 6.32
C PRO A 210 -14.54 2.31 7.59
N PRO A 211 -14.97 1.84 8.77
CA PRO A 211 -14.60 2.47 10.03
C PRO A 211 -13.09 2.68 10.15
N GLY A 212 -12.67 3.89 10.49
CA GLY A 212 -11.27 4.32 10.59
C GLY A 212 -10.59 4.73 9.27
N MET A 213 -11.36 4.90 8.19
CA MET A 213 -10.90 5.37 6.88
C MET A 213 -11.81 6.48 6.33
N GLU A 214 -12.63 7.08 7.19
CA GLU A 214 -13.72 7.98 6.82
C GLU A 214 -13.24 9.28 6.20
N PHE A 215 -11.98 9.67 6.43
CA PHE A 215 -11.40 10.89 5.89
C PHE A 215 -10.15 10.60 5.07
N ALA A 216 -10.09 11.23 3.90
CA ALA A 216 -8.86 11.39 3.14
C ALA A 216 -8.38 12.82 3.32
N HIS A 217 -7.11 12.98 3.71
CA HIS A 217 -6.45 14.27 3.82
C HIS A 217 -4.98 14.11 3.52
N ASP A 218 -4.33 15.26 3.32
CA ASP A 218 -2.90 15.31 3.08
C ASP A 218 -2.08 14.98 4.35
N MET A 219 -0.95 14.29 4.18
CA MET A 219 -0.10 13.77 5.26
C MET A 219 1.18 14.61 5.45
N HIS A 220 1.13 15.88 5.06
CA HIS A 220 2.25 16.79 5.21
C HIS A 220 2.35 17.36 6.63
N LEU A 221 3.58 17.50 7.10
CA LEU A 221 3.99 18.34 8.21
C LEU A 221 4.27 19.73 7.66
N ILE A 222 3.57 20.73 8.17
CA ILE A 222 3.73 22.12 7.72
C ILE A 222 4.54 22.86 8.78
N HIS A 223 5.72 23.35 8.40
CA HIS A 223 6.58 24.17 9.24
C HIS A 223 6.17 25.64 9.13
N VAL A 224 5.86 26.24 10.27
CA VAL A 224 5.43 27.62 10.43
C VAL A 224 6.43 28.35 11.33
N ASP A 225 6.80 29.57 10.97
CA ASP A 225 7.70 30.39 11.79
C ASP A 225 7.01 31.03 13.00
N LYS A 226 7.80 31.80 13.76
CA LYS A 226 7.36 32.53 14.96
C LYS A 226 6.40 33.68 14.67
N GLU A 227 6.32 34.16 13.44
CA GLU A 227 5.37 35.17 12.98
C GLU A 227 4.06 34.54 12.45
N GLY A 228 4.02 33.22 12.30
CA GLY A 228 2.86 32.50 11.78
C GLY A 228 2.90 32.28 10.27
N LYS A 229 4.02 32.54 9.60
CA LYS A 229 4.21 32.32 8.17
C LYS A 229 4.61 30.88 7.88
N VAL A 230 3.96 30.28 6.89
CA VAL A 230 4.35 28.93 6.43
C VAL A 230 5.68 29.00 5.70
N LEU A 231 6.67 28.28 6.22
CA LEU A 231 8.00 28.19 5.64
C LEU A 231 8.17 26.99 4.72
N GLY A 232 7.50 25.86 5.02
CA GLY A 232 7.65 24.67 4.21
C GLY A 232 6.68 23.54 4.52
N TRP A 233 6.51 22.65 3.55
CA TRP A 233 5.64 21.48 3.58
C TRP A 233 6.46 20.23 3.41
N TYR A 234 6.33 19.26 4.31
CA TYR A 234 7.13 18.03 4.32
C TYR A 234 6.23 16.81 4.35
N ASP A 235 6.25 15.95 3.34
CA ASP A 235 5.48 14.70 3.33
C ASP A 235 5.99 13.78 4.43
N GLY A 236 5.16 13.58 5.45
CA GLY A 236 5.57 12.82 6.62
C GLY A 236 5.74 11.31 6.36
N ARG A 237 5.43 10.83 5.17
CA ARG A 237 5.66 9.44 4.75
C ARG A 237 7.05 9.24 4.14
N VAL A 238 7.73 10.32 3.75
CA VAL A 238 9.02 10.30 3.07
C VAL A 238 10.14 10.53 4.09
N ASP A 239 11.08 9.59 4.18
CA ASP A 239 12.16 9.64 5.17
C ASP A 239 13.11 10.82 4.97
N GLU A 240 13.46 11.14 3.72
CA GLU A 240 14.34 12.29 3.44
C GLU A 240 13.67 13.62 3.79
N GLU A 241 12.35 13.76 3.60
CA GLU A 241 11.64 14.99 4.00
C GLU A 241 11.54 15.14 5.52
N PHE A 242 11.37 14.04 6.25
CA PHE A 242 11.44 14.04 7.72
C PHE A 242 12.82 14.46 8.25
N LYS A 243 13.87 13.99 7.58
CA LYS A 243 15.26 14.36 7.89
C LYS A 243 15.55 15.81 7.54
N ASP A 244 15.03 16.30 6.42
CA ASP A 244 15.17 17.70 6.04
C ASP A 244 14.45 18.61 7.03
N LEU A 245 13.22 18.27 7.44
CA LEU A 245 12.52 18.98 8.51
C LEU A 245 13.35 19.01 9.79
N LYS A 246 13.93 17.88 10.24
CA LYS A 246 14.83 17.84 11.41
C LYS A 246 15.98 18.85 11.28
N LEU A 247 16.66 18.86 10.14
CA LEU A 247 17.78 19.76 9.88
C LEU A 247 17.34 21.24 9.86
N VAL A 248 16.16 21.52 9.30
CA VAL A 248 15.58 22.86 9.26
C VAL A 248 15.22 23.35 10.67
N LEU A 249 14.58 22.52 11.49
CA LEU A 249 14.23 22.87 12.87
C LEU A 249 15.47 23.10 13.75
N GLN A 250 16.58 22.43 13.44
CA GLN A 250 17.89 22.62 14.08
C GLN A 250 18.67 23.83 13.54
N GLY A 251 18.14 24.58 12.57
CA GLY A 251 18.82 25.69 11.91
C GLY A 251 20.04 25.28 11.07
N ARG A 252 20.17 23.99 10.74
CA ARG A 252 21.30 23.43 10.00
C ARG A 252 21.10 23.46 8.48
N ARG A 253 19.89 23.74 8.05
CA ARG A 253 19.51 23.88 6.64
C ARG A 253 18.38 24.90 6.53
N GLU A 254 18.34 25.62 5.42
CA GLU A 254 17.13 26.33 5.00
C GLU A 254 16.09 25.34 4.46
N THR A 255 14.81 25.74 4.45
CA THR A 255 13.77 24.95 3.77
C THR A 255 14.16 24.71 2.31
N PRO A 256 14.18 23.46 1.81
CA PRO A 256 14.45 23.18 0.40
C PRO A 256 13.43 23.87 -0.52
N GLU A 257 13.85 24.32 -1.70
CA GLU A 257 12.98 25.06 -2.65
C GLU A 257 11.74 24.26 -3.08
N GLU A 258 11.85 22.93 -3.12
CA GLU A 258 10.75 22.01 -3.38
C GLU A 258 9.70 21.97 -2.28
N ASN A 259 10.09 22.25 -1.03
CA ASN A 259 9.21 22.28 0.13
C ASN A 259 8.64 23.68 0.41
N LYS A 260 9.22 24.75 -0.18
CA LYS A 260 8.72 26.12 0.00
C LYS A 260 7.34 26.31 -0.65
N PRO A 261 6.42 27.09 -0.04
CA PRO A 261 5.15 27.45 -0.67
C PRO A 261 5.38 28.27 -1.95
N ALA A 262 4.53 28.12 -2.96
CA ALA A 262 4.65 28.93 -4.17
C ALA A 262 4.07 30.34 -3.94
N VAL A 263 4.80 31.36 -4.39
CA VAL A 263 4.38 32.76 -4.31
C VAL A 263 3.65 33.16 -5.59
N LYS A 264 2.44 33.69 -5.44
CA LYS A 264 1.58 34.18 -6.52
C LYS A 264 2.30 35.30 -7.31
N GLY A 265 2.45 35.13 -8.63
CA GLY A 265 2.98 36.18 -9.52
C GLY A 265 4.50 36.18 -9.76
N THR A 266 5.24 35.17 -9.30
CA THR A 266 6.65 35.00 -9.69
C THR A 266 6.77 34.13 -10.94
N ALA A 267 7.13 34.74 -12.08
CA ALA A 267 7.66 34.00 -13.22
C ALA A 267 9.03 33.45 -12.84
N LEU A 268 9.24 32.15 -13.02
CA LEU A 268 10.51 31.47 -12.76
C LEU A 268 11.66 32.17 -13.53
N PRO A 269 12.78 32.54 -12.89
CA PRO A 269 13.95 32.99 -13.63
C PRO A 269 14.52 31.82 -14.45
N GLY A 270 14.50 31.99 -15.77
CA GLY A 270 15.27 31.19 -16.71
C GLY A 270 14.71 29.79 -16.95
N ALA A 271 14.01 29.63 -18.07
CA ALA A 271 13.99 28.39 -18.83
C ALA A 271 15.43 28.07 -19.30
N GLY A 272 16.30 27.71 -18.37
CA GLY A 272 17.55 27.04 -18.66
C GLY A 272 17.20 25.66 -19.19
N THR A 273 17.73 25.32 -20.35
CA THR A 273 17.70 23.98 -20.96
C THR A 273 17.65 22.89 -19.89
N PRO A 274 16.72 21.91 -19.99
CA PRO A 274 16.57 20.86 -18.99
C PRO A 274 17.88 20.07 -18.90
N THR A 275 18.74 20.45 -17.96
CA THR A 275 19.80 19.60 -17.47
C THR A 275 19.07 18.56 -16.65
N THR A 276 19.06 17.35 -17.19
CA THR A 276 18.37 16.16 -16.73
C THR A 276 18.68 15.83 -15.26
N ALA A 277 17.97 16.47 -14.35
CA ALA A 277 17.56 15.85 -13.09
C ALA A 277 16.36 14.94 -13.40
N PRO A 278 16.30 13.70 -12.86
CA PRO A 278 15.22 12.78 -13.18
C PRO A 278 13.88 13.36 -12.72
N PRO A 279 12.78 13.09 -13.43
CA PRO A 279 11.47 13.60 -13.05
C PRO A 279 11.10 13.13 -11.63
N LEU A 280 10.67 14.05 -10.74
CA LEU A 280 9.91 13.69 -9.56
C LEU A 280 8.61 13.04 -10.05
N ALA A 281 8.55 11.74 -9.92
CA ALA A 281 7.51 10.95 -10.52
C ALA A 281 6.22 11.10 -9.69
N GLY A 282 5.19 11.70 -10.30
CA GLY A 282 3.88 11.03 -10.32
C GLY A 282 4.02 9.70 -11.08
N GLY A 283 4.86 8.83 -10.55
CA GLY A 283 5.42 7.71 -11.28
C GLY A 283 4.38 6.64 -11.40
N THR A 284 3.98 6.34 -12.63
CA THR A 284 3.48 5.01 -12.94
C THR A 284 4.44 4.01 -12.29
N VAL A 285 3.90 3.11 -11.47
CA VAL A 285 4.67 2.03 -10.87
C VAL A 285 5.41 1.34 -12.02
N PRO A 286 6.76 1.20 -11.96
CA PRO A 286 7.49 0.68 -13.11
C PRO A 286 6.90 -0.64 -13.58
N ALA A 287 6.78 -0.85 -14.90
CA ALA A 287 6.12 -2.04 -15.45
C ALA A 287 6.70 -3.37 -14.95
N TRP A 288 7.97 -3.39 -14.48
CA TRP A 288 8.54 -4.56 -13.83
C TRP A 288 7.91 -4.84 -12.45
N VAL A 289 7.58 -3.82 -11.65
CA VAL A 289 6.89 -3.92 -10.36
C VAL A 289 5.43 -4.35 -10.57
N GLU A 290 4.73 -3.78 -11.55
CA GLU A 290 3.33 -4.13 -11.87
C GLU A 290 3.17 -5.61 -12.26
N ARG A 291 4.21 -6.23 -12.81
CA ARG A 291 4.22 -7.66 -13.19
C ARG A 291 4.49 -8.60 -12.02
N LEU A 292 5.09 -8.12 -10.93
CA LEU A 292 5.50 -8.99 -9.82
C LEU A 292 4.35 -9.72 -9.11
N PRO A 293 3.16 -9.12 -8.90
CA PRO A 293 2.01 -9.85 -8.36
C PRO A 293 1.63 -11.07 -9.22
N THR A 294 1.62 -10.92 -10.54
CA THR A 294 1.34 -12.01 -11.48
C THR A 294 2.45 -13.07 -11.43
N THR A 295 3.71 -12.66 -11.37
CA THR A 295 4.85 -13.58 -11.20
C THR A 295 4.72 -14.36 -9.89
N ASN A 296 4.39 -13.68 -8.78
CA ASN A 296 4.21 -14.28 -7.47
C ASN A 296 3.06 -15.30 -7.45
N ALA A 297 1.94 -14.99 -8.10
CA ALA A 297 0.83 -15.93 -8.27
C ALA A 297 1.26 -17.15 -9.11
N GLY A 298 2.02 -16.94 -10.19
CA GLY A 298 2.58 -18.02 -11.01
C GLY A 298 3.52 -18.94 -10.23
N LEU A 299 4.39 -18.38 -9.39
CA LEU A 299 5.31 -19.16 -8.54
C LEU A 299 4.56 -19.98 -7.48
N ASN A 300 3.51 -19.41 -6.86
CA ASN A 300 2.63 -20.16 -5.95
C ASN A 300 1.85 -21.28 -6.67
N GLY A 301 1.36 -21.02 -7.89
CA GLY A 301 0.73 -22.02 -8.73
C GLY A 301 1.69 -23.17 -9.08
N LEU A 302 2.92 -22.84 -9.48
CA LEU A 302 3.96 -23.83 -9.75
C LEU A 302 4.32 -24.64 -8.49
N SER A 303 4.47 -23.98 -7.33
CA SER A 303 4.67 -24.65 -6.04
C SER A 303 3.54 -25.64 -5.75
N THR A 304 2.28 -25.24 -5.97
CA THR A 304 1.11 -26.12 -5.81
C THR A 304 1.22 -27.38 -6.67
N LEU A 305 1.56 -27.24 -7.96
CA LEU A 305 1.71 -28.38 -8.87
C LEU A 305 2.87 -29.30 -8.45
N LEU A 306 4.00 -28.74 -8.03
CA LEU A 306 5.15 -29.50 -7.56
C LEU A 306 4.84 -30.25 -6.26
N LEU A 307 4.10 -29.63 -5.33
CA LEU A 307 3.65 -30.27 -4.09
C LEU A 307 2.72 -31.45 -4.37
N LEU A 308 1.70 -31.25 -5.22
CA LEU A 308 0.79 -32.31 -5.62
C LEU A 308 1.53 -33.45 -6.36
N GLY A 309 2.43 -33.11 -7.29
CA GLY A 309 3.29 -34.08 -7.97
C GLY A 309 4.17 -34.86 -6.99
N GLY A 310 4.73 -34.19 -5.99
CA GLY A 310 5.52 -34.83 -4.94
C GLY A 310 4.71 -35.78 -4.06
N LEU A 311 3.44 -35.46 -3.78
CA LEU A 311 2.50 -36.35 -3.10
C LEU A 311 2.18 -37.59 -3.97
N ILE A 312 1.93 -37.39 -5.27
CA ILE A 312 1.67 -38.47 -6.22
C ILE A 312 2.90 -39.39 -6.32
N ALA A 313 4.10 -38.82 -6.47
CA ALA A 313 5.35 -39.56 -6.58
C ALA A 313 5.62 -40.42 -5.34
N ILE A 314 5.43 -39.89 -4.13
CA ILE A 314 5.67 -40.69 -2.91
C ILE A 314 4.59 -41.75 -2.68
N LYS A 315 3.33 -41.49 -3.06
CA LYS A 315 2.27 -42.50 -3.07
C LYS A 315 2.59 -43.65 -4.04
N GLY A 316 3.17 -43.33 -5.20
CA GLY A 316 3.72 -44.29 -6.16
C GLY A 316 5.07 -44.88 -5.76
N ARG A 317 5.57 -44.63 -4.54
CA ARG A 317 6.88 -45.07 -4.01
C ARG A 317 8.10 -44.62 -4.84
N ASN A 318 7.93 -43.64 -5.74
CA ASN A 318 9.03 -43.05 -6.49
C ASN A 318 9.73 -41.96 -5.65
N VAL A 319 10.57 -42.42 -4.72
CA VAL A 319 11.33 -41.55 -3.80
C VAL A 319 12.27 -40.58 -4.53
N PRO A 320 13.02 -40.98 -5.59
CA PRO A 320 13.88 -40.05 -6.31
C PRO A 320 13.10 -38.87 -6.92
N LEU A 321 11.96 -39.14 -7.55
CA LEU A 321 11.11 -38.08 -8.11
C LEU A 321 10.51 -37.20 -7.01
N HIS A 322 10.00 -37.79 -5.92
CA HIS A 322 9.51 -37.04 -4.76
C HIS A 322 10.56 -36.05 -4.25
N LYS A 323 11.80 -36.52 -4.04
CA LYS A 323 12.91 -35.68 -3.56
C LYS A 323 13.17 -34.50 -4.49
N ARG A 324 13.27 -34.74 -5.81
CA ARG A 324 13.47 -33.68 -6.80
C ARG A 324 12.34 -32.65 -6.74
N LEU A 325 11.08 -33.10 -6.74
CA LEU A 325 9.91 -32.21 -6.69
C LEU A 325 9.85 -31.38 -5.40
N MET A 326 10.14 -31.97 -4.24
CA MET A 326 10.13 -31.23 -2.96
C MET A 326 11.24 -30.19 -2.86
N VAL A 327 12.45 -30.52 -3.35
CA VAL A 327 13.56 -29.54 -3.41
C VAL A 327 13.22 -28.42 -4.39
N THR A 328 12.70 -28.74 -5.56
CA THR A 328 12.27 -27.72 -6.54
C THR A 328 11.16 -26.85 -5.98
N ALA A 329 10.15 -27.41 -5.31
CA ALA A 329 9.07 -26.64 -4.66
C ALA A 329 9.61 -25.67 -3.59
N PHE A 330 10.60 -26.11 -2.81
CA PHE A 330 11.27 -25.28 -1.81
C PHE A 330 12.02 -24.10 -2.46
N LEU A 331 12.78 -24.36 -3.53
CA LEU A 331 13.49 -23.31 -4.27
C LEU A 331 12.53 -22.32 -4.95
N VAL A 332 11.43 -22.81 -5.53
CA VAL A 332 10.35 -21.96 -6.08
C VAL A 332 9.72 -21.10 -4.98
N SER A 333 9.53 -21.65 -3.78
CA SER A 333 9.00 -20.90 -2.62
C SER A 333 9.97 -19.82 -2.12
N ILE A 334 11.28 -20.06 -2.18
CA ILE A 334 12.30 -19.02 -1.90
C ILE A 334 12.24 -17.92 -2.96
N ALA A 335 12.17 -18.27 -4.25
CA ALA A 335 12.05 -17.31 -5.33
C ALA A 335 10.77 -16.46 -5.20
N PHE A 336 9.66 -17.10 -4.81
CA PHE A 336 8.40 -16.41 -4.46
C PHE A 336 8.62 -15.42 -3.32
N LEU A 337 9.23 -15.84 -2.20
CA LEU A 337 9.43 -14.97 -1.05
C LEU A 337 10.30 -13.75 -1.40
N VAL A 338 11.39 -13.94 -2.13
CA VAL A 338 12.26 -12.84 -2.59
C VAL A 338 11.48 -11.88 -3.49
N THR A 339 10.72 -12.41 -4.45
CA THR A 339 9.94 -11.59 -5.39
C THR A 339 8.79 -10.87 -4.69
N TYR A 340 8.14 -11.51 -3.71
CA TYR A 340 7.13 -10.94 -2.84
C TYR A 340 7.67 -9.76 -2.03
N LEU A 341 8.76 -9.96 -1.30
CA LEU A 341 9.38 -8.88 -0.51
C LEU A 341 9.85 -7.74 -1.40
N THR A 342 10.41 -8.04 -2.58
CA THR A 342 10.82 -7.04 -3.57
C THR A 342 9.62 -6.20 -4.05
N TYR A 343 8.49 -6.85 -4.37
CA TYR A 343 7.25 -6.15 -4.74
C TYR A 343 6.77 -5.23 -3.63
N HIS A 344 6.67 -5.73 -2.39
CA HIS A 344 6.19 -4.94 -1.26
C HIS A 344 7.12 -3.76 -0.93
N PHE A 345 8.43 -3.97 -0.99
CA PHE A 345 9.43 -2.92 -0.82
C PHE A 345 9.36 -1.87 -1.94
N ALA A 346 9.31 -2.32 -3.20
CA ALA A 346 9.21 -1.42 -4.35
C ALA A 346 7.89 -0.63 -4.34
N LEU A 347 6.78 -1.29 -4.01
CA LEU A 347 5.48 -0.63 -3.92
C LEU A 347 5.48 0.42 -2.81
N GLN A 348 6.08 0.11 -1.65
CA GLN A 348 6.25 1.08 -0.56
C GLN A 348 7.12 2.27 -1.01
N HIS A 349 8.22 1.99 -1.71
CA HIS A 349 9.14 3.01 -2.22
C HIS A 349 8.49 3.92 -3.28
N TYR A 350 7.70 3.38 -4.20
CA TYR A 350 7.09 4.15 -5.30
C TYR A 350 5.72 4.76 -4.96
N THR A 351 4.94 4.16 -4.05
CA THR A 351 3.54 4.56 -3.80
C THR A 351 3.26 4.94 -2.35
N GLY A 352 4.22 4.72 -1.44
CA GLY A 352 4.01 4.88 0.00
C GLY A 352 3.06 3.84 0.62
N SER A 353 2.51 2.93 -0.18
CA SER A 353 1.63 1.85 0.25
C SER A 353 2.33 0.50 0.14
N SER A 354 2.19 -0.33 1.16
CA SER A 354 2.86 -1.63 1.16
C SER A 354 2.07 -2.67 0.38
N SER A 355 0.77 -2.51 0.12
CA SER A 355 -0.05 -3.52 -0.56
C SER A 355 -1.19 -2.93 -1.41
N LYS A 356 -1.69 -3.73 -2.36
CA LYS A 356 -2.91 -3.41 -3.11
C LYS A 356 -4.13 -3.68 -2.24
N ARG A 357 -5.09 -2.76 -2.24
CA ARG A 357 -6.35 -2.91 -1.51
C ARG A 357 -7.36 -3.72 -2.31
N PHE A 358 -8.15 -4.53 -1.61
CA PHE A 358 -9.29 -5.25 -2.19
C PHE A 358 -10.51 -4.32 -2.23
N ALA A 359 -11.10 -4.16 -3.41
CA ALA A 359 -12.22 -3.22 -3.62
C ALA A 359 -13.61 -3.83 -3.36
N GLY A 360 -13.71 -5.16 -3.20
CA GLY A 360 -14.99 -5.81 -2.97
C GLY A 360 -15.59 -5.48 -1.59
N THR A 361 -16.91 -5.40 -1.53
CA THR A 361 -17.70 -5.14 -0.30
C THR A 361 -18.54 -6.38 0.08
N GLY A 362 -19.18 -6.37 1.25
CA GLY A 362 -20.08 -7.45 1.68
C GLY A 362 -19.41 -8.82 1.82
N THR A 363 -20.08 -9.88 1.35
CA THR A 363 -19.62 -11.28 1.44
C THR A 363 -18.23 -11.51 0.82
N PRO A 364 -17.91 -11.03 -0.40
CA PRO A 364 -16.57 -11.10 -0.97
C PRO A 364 -15.45 -10.59 -0.06
N LEU A 365 -15.68 -9.48 0.65
CA LEU A 365 -14.71 -8.91 1.58
C LEU A 365 -14.44 -9.82 2.78
N ILE A 366 -15.49 -10.44 3.32
CA ILE A 366 -15.38 -11.38 4.45
C ILE A 366 -14.59 -12.61 4.02
N VAL A 367 -14.90 -13.17 2.85
CA VAL A 367 -14.17 -14.31 2.26
C VAL A 367 -12.71 -13.94 2.05
N TYR A 368 -12.44 -12.81 1.40
CA TYR A 368 -11.09 -12.31 1.15
C TYR A 368 -10.29 -12.17 2.45
N ARG A 369 -10.85 -11.50 3.46
CA ARG A 369 -10.16 -11.26 4.74
C ARG A 369 -9.91 -12.55 5.52
N THR A 370 -10.86 -13.48 5.49
CA THR A 370 -10.71 -14.77 6.18
C THR A 370 -9.57 -15.58 5.55
N ILE A 371 -9.54 -15.66 4.22
CA ILE A 371 -8.47 -16.32 3.48
C ILE A 371 -7.14 -15.59 3.70
N LEU A 372 -7.11 -14.26 3.57
CA LEU A 372 -5.89 -13.47 3.72
C LEU A 372 -5.29 -13.60 5.13
N PHE A 373 -6.10 -13.47 6.17
CA PHE A 373 -5.66 -13.55 7.56
C PHE A 373 -5.03 -14.91 7.86
N SER A 374 -5.76 -15.99 7.53
CA SER A 374 -5.26 -17.36 7.72
C SER A 374 -4.04 -17.65 6.85
N HIS A 375 -4.01 -17.18 5.61
CA HIS A 375 -2.86 -17.32 4.71
C HIS A 375 -1.61 -16.67 5.29
N ILE A 376 -1.66 -15.42 5.76
CA ILE A 376 -0.47 -14.71 6.28
C ILE A 376 0.13 -15.45 7.48
N ILE A 377 -0.71 -15.86 8.43
CA ILE A 377 -0.26 -16.57 9.64
C ILE A 377 0.39 -17.91 9.25
N LEU A 378 -0.27 -18.69 8.39
CA LEU A 378 0.26 -19.99 7.97
C LEU A 378 1.50 -19.85 7.09
N ALA A 379 1.57 -18.83 6.22
CA ALA A 379 2.71 -18.55 5.37
C ALA A 379 3.97 -18.24 6.18
N ALA A 380 3.86 -17.51 7.29
CA ALA A 380 5.00 -17.25 8.18
C ALA A 380 5.60 -18.54 8.78
N VAL A 381 4.77 -19.57 8.98
CA VAL A 381 5.18 -20.85 9.56
C VAL A 381 5.82 -21.79 8.52
N VAL A 382 5.43 -21.71 7.25
CA VAL A 382 5.87 -22.62 6.18
C VAL A 382 7.40 -22.67 6.02
N PRO A 383 8.15 -21.55 5.94
CA PRO A 383 9.61 -21.60 5.78
C PRO A 383 10.30 -22.41 6.87
N ILE A 384 9.80 -22.33 8.11
CA ILE A 384 10.35 -23.05 9.27
C ILE A 384 10.04 -24.56 9.11
N LEU A 385 8.77 -24.91 8.90
CA LEU A 385 8.35 -26.30 8.79
C LEU A 385 8.94 -27.01 7.57
N ALA A 386 8.97 -26.35 6.42
CA ALA A 386 9.56 -26.87 5.19
C ALA A 386 11.05 -27.13 5.37
N SER A 387 11.80 -26.18 5.96
CA SER A 387 13.23 -26.35 6.23
C SER A 387 13.51 -27.53 7.16
N ILE A 388 12.77 -27.68 8.26
CA ILE A 388 12.91 -28.83 9.17
C ILE A 388 12.56 -30.14 8.44
N THR A 389 11.50 -30.15 7.63
CA THR A 389 11.05 -31.32 6.89
C THR A 389 12.10 -31.77 5.86
N LEU A 390 12.67 -30.83 5.09
CA LEU A 390 13.75 -31.10 4.15
C LEU A 390 15.00 -31.58 4.86
N TYR A 391 15.44 -30.88 5.93
CA TYR A 391 16.61 -31.26 6.72
C TYR A 391 16.51 -32.71 7.22
N ARG A 392 15.35 -33.10 7.78
CA ARG A 392 15.11 -34.48 8.22
C ARG A 392 15.11 -35.48 7.07
N GLY A 393 14.65 -35.09 5.88
CA GLY A 393 14.72 -35.90 4.67
C GLY A 393 16.17 -36.11 4.20
N PHE A 394 17.01 -35.07 4.25
CA PHE A 394 18.43 -35.16 3.90
C PHE A 394 19.26 -35.94 4.93
N ARG A 395 18.86 -35.92 6.20
CA ARG A 395 19.46 -36.71 7.28
C ARG A 395 18.93 -38.14 7.36
N GLU A 396 18.12 -38.57 6.39
CA GLU A 396 17.54 -39.91 6.32
C GLU A 396 16.72 -40.31 7.55
N GLN A 397 16.17 -39.31 8.26
CA GLN A 397 15.34 -39.53 9.44
C GLN A 397 13.88 -39.81 9.04
N TRP A 398 13.64 -40.92 8.33
CA TRP A 398 12.39 -41.20 7.61
C TRP A 398 11.13 -41.13 8.47
N ILE A 399 11.17 -41.67 9.69
CA ILE A 399 10.04 -41.67 10.62
C ILE A 399 9.70 -40.24 11.04
N ALA A 400 10.71 -39.46 11.42
CA ALA A 400 10.55 -38.08 11.85
C ALA A 400 10.14 -37.17 10.69
N HIS A 401 10.75 -37.34 9.52
CA HIS A 401 10.38 -36.65 8.27
C HIS A 401 8.90 -36.90 7.95
N ARG A 402 8.43 -38.16 7.98
CA ARG A 402 7.02 -38.48 7.71
C ARG A 402 6.08 -37.85 8.74
N ARG A 403 6.46 -37.84 10.02
CA ARG A 403 5.64 -37.24 11.10
C ARG A 403 5.41 -35.75 10.86
N ILE A 404 6.49 -35.00 10.60
CA ILE A 404 6.38 -33.55 10.36
C ILE A 404 5.78 -33.24 8.98
N ALA A 405 6.02 -34.07 7.96
CA ALA A 405 5.45 -33.88 6.62
C ALA A 405 3.92 -33.94 6.63
N LYS A 406 3.30 -34.73 7.51
CA LYS A 406 1.82 -34.76 7.68
C LYS A 406 1.23 -33.42 8.12
N VAL A 407 2.02 -32.56 8.75
CA VAL A 407 1.63 -31.21 9.16
C VAL A 407 2.09 -30.18 8.12
N THR A 408 3.35 -30.29 7.69
CA THR A 408 3.97 -29.35 6.75
C THR A 408 3.27 -29.33 5.40
N PHE A 409 2.96 -30.51 4.85
CA PHE A 409 2.35 -30.65 3.53
C PHE A 409 1.00 -29.92 3.40
N PRO A 410 -0.02 -30.19 4.26
CA PRO A 410 -1.32 -29.53 4.12
C PRO A 410 -1.22 -28.00 4.31
N ILE A 411 -0.38 -27.51 5.22
CA ILE A 411 -0.18 -26.07 5.43
C ILE A 411 0.50 -25.44 4.21
N TRP A 412 1.56 -26.05 3.69
CA TRP A 412 2.29 -25.53 2.54
C TRP A 412 1.44 -25.55 1.27
N LEU A 413 0.65 -26.61 1.08
CA LEU A 413 -0.31 -26.70 -0.03
C LEU A 413 -1.40 -25.63 0.11
N TYR A 414 -1.98 -25.47 1.31
CA TYR A 414 -2.99 -24.45 1.58
C TYR A 414 -2.49 -23.05 1.24
N VAL A 415 -1.31 -22.66 1.73
CA VAL A 415 -0.71 -21.34 1.48
C VAL A 415 -0.44 -21.16 -0.01
N SER A 416 0.12 -22.17 -0.70
CA SER A 416 0.41 -22.08 -2.14
C SER A 416 -0.86 -21.87 -2.97
N VAL A 417 -1.95 -22.60 -2.65
CA VAL A 417 -3.24 -22.46 -3.35
C VAL A 417 -3.90 -21.12 -3.04
N THR A 418 -3.99 -20.76 -1.76
CA THR A 418 -4.66 -19.52 -1.34
C THR A 418 -3.92 -18.27 -1.81
N GLY A 419 -2.59 -18.33 -2.02
CA GLY A 419 -1.85 -17.24 -2.66
C GLY A 419 -2.33 -16.94 -4.08
N VAL A 420 -2.67 -17.97 -4.86
CA VAL A 420 -3.27 -17.81 -6.20
C VAL A 420 -4.69 -17.27 -6.11
N ILE A 421 -5.48 -17.75 -5.15
CA ILE A 421 -6.86 -17.26 -4.93
C ILE A 421 -6.86 -15.78 -4.54
N ILE A 422 -5.99 -15.37 -3.61
CA ILE A 422 -5.83 -13.98 -3.19
C ILE A 422 -5.47 -13.10 -4.39
N TYR A 423 -4.52 -13.54 -5.23
CA TYR A 423 -4.19 -12.83 -6.46
C TYR A 423 -5.38 -12.72 -7.41
N TRP A 424 -6.11 -13.82 -7.65
CA TRP A 424 -7.31 -13.80 -8.47
C TRP A 424 -8.32 -12.78 -7.93
N MET A 425 -8.63 -12.82 -6.63
CA MET A 425 -9.54 -11.87 -5.99
C MET A 425 -9.08 -10.41 -6.13
N LEU A 426 -7.79 -10.14 -6.02
CA LEU A 426 -7.22 -8.78 -6.08
C LEU A 426 -7.03 -8.22 -7.50
N TYR A 427 -6.81 -9.07 -8.52
CA TYR A 427 -6.34 -8.62 -9.84
C TYR A 427 -7.20 -9.09 -11.01
N LEU A 428 -7.89 -10.23 -10.89
CA LEU A 428 -8.63 -10.84 -12.01
C LEU A 428 -10.14 -10.95 -11.76
N GLY A 429 -10.56 -10.98 -10.49
CA GLY A 429 -11.96 -11.04 -10.11
C GLY A 429 -12.70 -9.76 -10.48
N PRO A 430 -14.03 -9.75 -10.34
CA PRO A 430 -14.86 -8.57 -10.66
C PRO A 430 -14.52 -7.34 -9.81
N TRP A 431 -13.79 -7.52 -8.70
CA TRP A 431 -13.31 -6.45 -7.81
C TRP A 431 -11.86 -6.02 -8.12
N GLY A 432 -11.21 -6.64 -9.09
CA GLY A 432 -9.85 -6.34 -9.53
C GLY A 432 -9.78 -5.34 -10.68
N ASP A 433 -10.89 -5.17 -11.42
CA ASP A 433 -11.05 -4.21 -12.52
C ASP A 433 -11.69 -2.89 -12.01
N PRO A 434 -11.00 -1.75 -12.11
CA PRO A 434 -11.55 -0.44 -11.78
C PRO A 434 -12.78 -0.02 -12.61
N ARG A 435 -13.16 -0.77 -13.65
CA ARG A 435 -14.26 -0.47 -14.57
C ARG A 435 -15.61 -1.12 -14.19
N LEU A 436 -15.62 -2.02 -13.21
CA LEU A 436 -16.80 -2.82 -12.83
C LEU A 436 -17.35 -2.52 -11.43
N GLY A 437 -16.84 -1.47 -10.76
CA GLY A 437 -17.20 -1.09 -9.39
C GLY A 437 -17.80 0.30 -9.28
#